data_AF-A0A180FXW9-F1
#
_entry.id   AF-A0A180FXW9-F1
#
_cell.length_a   1.000
_cell.length_b   1.000
_cell.length_c   1.000
_cell.angle_alpha   90.00
_cell.angle_beta   90.00
_cell.angle_gamma   90.00
#
_symmetry.space_group_name_H-M   'P 1'
#
loop_
_entity.id
_entity.type
_entity.pdbx_description
1 polymer ?
#
loop_
_entity_poly.entity_id
_entity_poly.type
_entity_poly.pdbx_seq_one_letter_code
_entity_poly.pdbx_strand_id
1 'polypeptide(L)'
;MSSDAKESVKQSPTTSTSNIKNQLPAAMSTSINRMDKVTPSVLKTVIEGILLLSLDNYNFWRIRVINFLDLCKLKKALTTDEDKLNPDENDFLKAIIVAKLESTVQANVVDSLNKDCAKKTWKSIIKFFASTQTSNKAHVFQSFL
;
A
#
# COMPACT_ATOMS: atom_id res chain seq x y z
N MET A 1 -87.12 11.88 -14.26
CA MET A 1 -87.09 13.29 -14.72
C MET A 1 -86.18 14.05 -13.78
N SER A 2 -84.99 14.40 -14.27
CA SER A 2 -84.50 15.78 -14.44
C SER A 2 -84.18 16.47 -13.10
N SER A 3 -82.88 16.64 -12.81
CA SER A 3 -82.13 17.92 -12.89
C SER A 3 -82.41 18.81 -11.67
N ASP A 4 -81.48 19.48 -11.00
CA ASP A 4 -80.08 19.80 -11.27
C ASP A 4 -79.50 20.48 -10.02
N ALA A 5 -78.20 20.81 -10.08
CA ALA A 5 -77.48 21.86 -9.34
C ALA A 5 -76.65 21.47 -8.09
N LYS A 6 -75.33 21.37 -8.35
CA LYS A 6 -74.20 22.21 -7.82
C LYS A 6 -74.08 22.36 -6.29
N GLU A 7 -72.92 22.37 -5.63
CA GLU A 7 -71.48 22.44 -5.94
C GLU A 7 -70.83 22.50 -4.53
N SER A 8 -69.80 21.73 -4.19
CA SER A 8 -68.43 22.28 -4.05
C SER A 8 -67.49 21.19 -3.53
N VAL A 9 -66.40 21.02 -4.26
CA VAL A 9 -65.29 20.10 -4.03
C VAL A 9 -64.29 20.74 -3.06
N LYS A 10 -63.85 19.98 -2.04
CA LYS A 10 -62.50 20.12 -1.47
C LYS A 10 -61.93 18.73 -1.24
N GLN A 11 -61.28 18.20 -2.27
CA GLN A 11 -60.40 17.04 -2.16
C GLN A 11 -59.04 17.41 -2.75
N SER A 12 -58.03 17.28 -1.90
CA SER A 12 -56.62 17.38 -2.23
C SER A 12 -56.25 16.32 -3.27
N PRO A 13 -55.53 16.66 -4.36
CA PRO A 13 -54.84 15.67 -5.15
C PRO A 13 -53.35 15.66 -4.80
N THR A 14 -52.89 14.49 -4.36
CA THR A 14 -51.51 14.04 -4.52
C THR A 14 -51.13 14.13 -6.00
N THR A 15 -50.01 14.77 -6.34
CA THR A 15 -49.39 14.65 -7.67
C THR A 15 -47.89 14.50 -7.51
N SER A 16 -47.40 13.32 -7.89
CA SER A 16 -46.00 13.05 -8.19
C SER A 16 -45.53 13.93 -9.34
N THR A 17 -44.37 14.59 -9.19
CA THR A 17 -43.59 15.10 -10.33
C THR A 17 -42.12 14.88 -10.01
N SER A 18 -41.51 14.04 -10.84
CA SER A 18 -40.08 13.80 -10.94
C SER A 18 -39.33 14.95 -11.61
N ASN A 19 -38.02 15.04 -11.31
CA ASN A 19 -36.92 15.61 -12.09
C ASN A 19 -36.70 17.14 -11.99
N ILE A 20 -35.47 17.70 -11.87
CA ILE A 20 -34.11 17.21 -12.10
C ILE A 20 -33.07 18.25 -11.59
N LYS A 21 -31.91 17.76 -11.13
CA LYS A 21 -30.56 18.39 -11.05
C LYS A 21 -30.34 19.67 -10.25
N ASN A 22 -29.57 19.51 -9.16
CA ASN A 22 -28.20 20.05 -9.08
C ASN A 22 -27.43 19.29 -8.00
N GLN A 23 -27.02 18.06 -8.30
CA GLN A 23 -25.97 17.42 -7.54
C GLN A 23 -24.65 17.80 -8.19
N LEU A 24 -23.98 18.77 -7.58
CA LEU A 24 -22.55 19.00 -7.74
C LEU A 24 -21.85 17.64 -7.62
N PRO A 25 -20.92 17.26 -8.50
CA PRO A 25 -20.13 16.07 -8.26
C PRO A 25 -19.40 16.33 -6.95
N ALA A 26 -19.76 15.59 -5.90
CA ALA A 26 -18.88 15.44 -4.77
C ALA A 26 -17.59 14.91 -5.38
N ALA A 27 -16.58 15.77 -5.46
CA ALA A 27 -15.24 15.34 -5.80
C ALA A 27 -14.91 14.25 -4.78
N MET A 28 -15.03 12.99 -5.20
CA MET A 28 -14.35 11.92 -4.50
C MET A 28 -12.92 12.40 -4.49
N SER A 29 -12.42 12.74 -3.29
CA SER A 29 -11.00 12.89 -3.05
C SER A 29 -10.39 11.57 -3.48
N THR A 30 -10.02 11.50 -4.76
CA THR A 30 -9.16 10.48 -5.30
C THR A 30 -7.90 10.72 -4.50
N SER A 31 -7.71 9.92 -3.45
CA SER A 31 -6.42 9.79 -2.81
C SER A 31 -5.44 9.63 -3.95
N ILE A 32 -4.67 10.67 -4.25
CA ILE A 32 -3.68 10.62 -5.33
C ILE A 32 -2.68 9.59 -4.83
N ASN A 33 -2.87 8.33 -5.21
CA ASN A 33 -1.95 7.29 -4.85
C ASN A 33 -0.66 7.67 -5.57
N ARG A 34 0.44 7.79 -4.81
CA ARG A 34 1.74 8.25 -5.34
C ARG A 34 2.21 7.41 -6.53
N MET A 35 1.65 6.20 -6.63
CA MET A 35 1.87 5.18 -7.65
C MET A 35 1.15 5.47 -8.98
N ASP A 36 0.07 6.26 -9.01
CA ASP A 36 -0.76 6.49 -10.22
C ASP A 36 -0.03 7.27 -11.31
N LYS A 37 1.11 7.89 -10.96
CA LYS A 37 1.92 8.70 -11.87
C LYS A 37 2.96 7.89 -12.66
N VAL A 38 3.13 6.59 -12.35
CA VAL A 38 4.15 5.73 -12.97
C VAL A 38 3.50 4.84 -14.02
N THR A 39 4.10 4.73 -15.21
CA THR A 39 3.61 3.82 -16.26
C THR A 39 3.64 2.36 -15.76
N PRO A 40 2.53 1.61 -15.84
CA PRO A 40 2.46 0.24 -15.31
C PRO A 40 3.51 -0.72 -15.88
N SER A 41 3.90 -0.55 -17.16
CA SER A 41 4.95 -1.37 -17.80
C SER A 41 6.32 -1.16 -17.16
N VAL A 42 6.69 0.10 -16.89
CA VAL A 42 7.94 0.46 -16.21
C VAL A 42 7.94 -0.08 -14.78
N LEU A 43 6.82 0.08 -14.07
CA LEU A 43 6.64 -0.44 -12.72
C LEU A 43 6.82 -1.96 -12.68
N LYS A 44 6.20 -2.68 -13.62
CA LYS A 44 6.33 -4.14 -13.77
C LYS A 44 7.79 -4.54 -13.97
N THR A 45 8.50 -3.92 -14.92
CA THR A 45 9.91 -4.21 -15.19
C THR A 45 10.80 -3.99 -13.96
N VAL A 46 10.56 -2.91 -13.20
CA VAL A 46 11.32 -2.63 -11.98
C VAL A 46 11.04 -3.68 -10.89
N ILE A 47 9.79 -4.10 -10.69
CA ILE A 47 9.42 -5.14 -9.73
C ILE A 47 10.02 -6.51 -10.10
N GLU A 48 10.00 -6.87 -11.39
CA GLU A 48 10.62 -8.10 -11.89
C GLU A 48 12.14 -8.10 -11.66
N GLY A 49 12.79 -6.94 -11.82
CA GLY A 49 14.22 -6.76 -11.56
C GLY A 49 14.65 -6.79 -10.09
N ILE A 50 13.72 -6.84 -9.13
CA ILE A 50 14.05 -7.06 -7.72
C ILE A 50 14.39 -8.54 -7.53
N LEU A 51 15.58 -8.82 -6.99
CA LEU A 51 16.03 -10.18 -6.69
C LEU A 51 15.20 -10.79 -5.55
N LEU A 52 15.18 -12.12 -5.44
CA LEU A 52 14.71 -12.80 -4.24
C LEU A 52 15.76 -12.59 -3.13
N LEU A 53 15.36 -12.09 -1.96
CA LEU A 53 16.28 -11.83 -0.85
C LEU A 53 16.73 -13.14 -0.21
N SER A 54 18.04 -13.40 -0.28
CA SER A 54 18.73 -14.47 0.43
C SER A 54 19.71 -13.88 1.46
N LEU A 55 20.39 -14.75 2.21
CA LEU A 55 21.38 -14.33 3.20
C LEU A 55 22.60 -13.62 2.58
N ASP A 56 22.90 -13.89 1.30
CA ASP A 56 24.14 -13.45 0.66
C ASP A 56 23.98 -12.20 -0.24
N ASN A 57 22.74 -11.82 -0.57
CA ASN A 57 22.49 -10.79 -1.59
C ASN A 57 21.83 -9.50 -1.06
N TYR A 58 21.76 -9.33 0.27
CA TYR A 58 21.06 -8.22 0.92
C TYR A 58 21.41 -6.84 0.36
N ASN A 59 22.69 -6.53 0.12
CA ASN A 59 23.09 -5.22 -0.39
C ASN A 59 22.51 -4.95 -1.80
N PHE A 60 22.60 -5.94 -2.69
CA PHE A 60 22.05 -5.83 -4.05
C PHE A 60 20.52 -5.76 -4.03
N TRP A 61 19.88 -6.60 -3.22
CA TRP A 61 18.43 -6.56 -3.02
C TRP A 61 17.98 -5.19 -2.53
N ARG A 62 18.64 -4.64 -1.51
CA ARG A 62 18.30 -3.35 -0.90
C ARG A 62 18.39 -2.22 -1.92
N ILE A 63 19.43 -2.20 -2.76
CA ILE A 63 19.57 -1.19 -3.83
C ILE A 63 18.37 -1.26 -4.80
N ARG A 64 17.99 -2.46 -5.23
CA ARG A 64 16.83 -2.64 -6.15
C ARG A 64 15.52 -2.18 -5.52
N VAL A 65 15.28 -2.52 -4.25
CA VAL A 65 14.06 -2.11 -3.54
C VAL A 65 14.03 -0.59 -3.32
N ILE A 66 15.15 0.04 -2.94
CA ILE A 66 15.20 1.50 -2.79
C ILE A 66 14.91 2.21 -4.13
N ASN A 67 15.47 1.72 -5.24
CA ASN A 67 15.19 2.28 -6.57
C ASN A 67 13.71 2.17 -6.95
N PHE A 68 13.09 1.03 -6.65
CA PHE A 68 11.64 0.84 -6.80
C PHE A 68 10.83 1.84 -5.96
N LEU A 69 11.21 2.04 -4.69
CA LEU A 69 10.52 3.00 -3.81
C LEU A 69 10.68 4.45 -4.26
N ASP A 70 11.85 4.82 -4.81
CA ASP A 70 12.11 6.15 -5.37
C ASP A 70 11.26 6.42 -6.64
N LEU A 71 10.97 5.38 -7.43
CA LEU A 71 10.04 5.45 -8.56
C LEU A 71 8.61 5.70 -8.08
N CYS A 72 8.15 4.98 -7.07
CA CYS A 72 6.80 5.11 -6.49
C CYS A 72 6.64 6.33 -5.55
N LYS A 73 7.73 7.07 -5.25
CA LYS A 73 7.77 8.15 -4.25
C LYS A 73 7.37 7.71 -2.83
N LEU A 74 7.67 6.45 -2.49
CA LEU A 74 7.33 5.84 -1.20
C LEU A 74 8.54 5.62 -0.28
N LYS A 75 9.75 5.99 -0.72
CA LYS A 75 10.98 5.76 0.07
C LYS A 75 10.92 6.40 1.44
N LYS A 76 10.57 7.68 1.54
CA LYS A 76 10.46 8.37 2.84
C LYS A 76 9.39 7.70 3.71
N ALA A 77 8.20 7.50 3.16
CA ALA A 77 7.09 6.84 3.84
C ALA A 77 7.43 5.46 4.42
N LEU A 78 8.27 4.66 3.75
CA LEU A 78 8.67 3.35 4.23
C LEU A 78 9.89 3.41 5.19
N THR A 79 10.89 4.23 4.88
CA THR A 79 12.22 4.15 5.52
C THR A 79 12.41 5.13 6.67
N THR A 80 11.57 6.16 6.79
CA THR A 80 11.63 7.15 7.86
C THR A 80 10.34 7.15 8.68
N ASP A 81 10.37 7.78 9.86
CA ASP A 81 9.18 7.96 10.70
C ASP A 81 8.43 9.26 10.39
N GLU A 82 8.95 10.08 9.47
CA GLU A 82 8.42 11.40 9.10
C GLU A 82 7.17 11.33 8.20
N ASP A 83 7.05 10.27 7.39
CA ASP A 83 6.00 10.11 6.39
C ASP A 83 5.24 8.79 6.61
N LYS A 84 3.94 8.81 6.33
CA LYS A 84 3.01 7.70 6.60
C LYS A 84 2.57 7.04 5.29
N LEU A 85 2.49 5.72 5.32
CA LEU A 85 1.86 4.94 4.27
C LEU A 85 0.34 4.96 4.49
N ASN A 86 -0.42 5.24 3.44
CA ASN A 86 -1.85 4.97 3.45
C ASN A 86 -2.10 3.44 3.40
N PRO A 87 -3.34 2.95 3.62
CA PRO A 87 -3.62 1.52 3.61
C PRO A 87 -3.25 0.81 2.29
N ASP A 88 -3.60 1.41 1.14
CA ASP A 88 -3.34 0.84 -0.19
C ASP A 88 -1.83 0.73 -0.47
N GLU A 89 -1.08 1.78 -0.12
CA GLU A 89 0.38 1.81 -0.21
C GLU A 89 1.03 0.77 0.71
N ASN A 90 0.50 0.60 1.92
CA ASN A 90 0.97 -0.43 2.84
C ASN A 90 0.74 -1.83 2.26
N ASP A 91 -0.45 -2.12 1.75
CA ASP A 91 -0.77 -3.42 1.18
C ASP A 91 0.04 -3.71 -0.08
N PHE A 92 0.20 -2.71 -0.96
CA PHE A 92 1.03 -2.82 -2.14
C PHE A 92 2.49 -3.12 -1.80
N LEU A 93 3.11 -2.32 -0.92
CA LEU A 93 4.51 -2.52 -0.54
C LEU A 93 4.72 -3.84 0.20
N LYS A 94 3.81 -4.21 1.10
CA LYS A 94 3.85 -5.49 1.82
C LYS A 94 3.85 -6.65 0.83
N ALA A 95 2.93 -6.66 -0.13
CA ALA A 95 2.82 -7.73 -1.11
C ALA A 95 4.13 -7.92 -1.89
N ILE A 96 4.73 -6.84 -2.37
CA ILE A 96 5.99 -6.89 -3.12
C ILE A 96 7.16 -7.31 -2.23
N ILE A 97 7.31 -6.73 -1.03
CA ILE A 97 8.42 -7.03 -0.12
C ILE A 97 8.38 -8.51 0.26
N VAL A 98 7.23 -9.02 0.73
CA VAL A 98 7.07 -10.41 1.16
C VAL A 98 7.27 -11.38 -0.01
N ALA A 99 6.76 -11.06 -1.21
CA ALA A 99 6.96 -11.89 -2.40
C ALA A 99 8.43 -11.97 -2.87
N LYS A 100 9.28 -11.04 -2.40
CA LYS A 100 10.70 -10.99 -2.71
C LYS A 100 11.58 -11.46 -1.55
N LEU A 101 11.04 -12.26 -0.63
CA LEU A 101 11.79 -12.96 0.41
C LEU A 101 11.93 -14.44 0.07
N GLU A 102 13.14 -14.98 0.18
CA GLU A 102 13.31 -16.44 0.25
C GLU A 102 12.66 -16.95 1.54
N SER A 103 12.13 -18.18 1.53
CA SER A 103 11.41 -18.77 2.68
C SER A 103 12.23 -18.76 3.97
N THR A 104 13.54 -19.02 3.86
CA THR A 104 14.50 -18.98 4.98
C THR A 104 14.58 -17.60 5.60
N VAL A 105 14.68 -16.54 4.79
CA VAL A 105 14.69 -15.16 5.26
C VAL A 105 13.33 -14.77 5.82
N GLN A 106 12.24 -15.10 5.11
CA GLN A 106 10.88 -14.79 5.52
C GLN A 106 10.56 -15.30 6.92
N ALA A 107 10.94 -16.54 7.24
CA ALA A 107 10.73 -17.15 8.55
C ALA A 107 11.45 -16.41 9.70
N ASN A 108 12.53 -15.68 9.40
CA ASN A 108 13.31 -14.94 10.40
C ASN A 108 12.86 -13.48 10.56
N VAL A 109 12.22 -12.90 9.55
CA VAL A 109 11.92 -11.46 9.52
C VAL A 109 10.42 -11.14 9.56
N VAL A 110 9.55 -12.09 9.23
CA VAL A 110 8.09 -11.91 9.23
C VAL A 110 7.45 -12.64 10.43
N ASP A 111 6.70 -11.91 11.24
CA ASP A 111 6.02 -12.43 12.44
C ASP A 111 4.58 -11.89 12.55
N SER A 112 3.86 -12.31 13.59
CA SER A 112 2.47 -11.87 13.84
C SER A 112 2.33 -10.36 14.13
N LEU A 113 3.41 -9.67 14.54
CA LEU A 113 3.42 -8.26 14.90
C LEU A 113 3.69 -7.35 13.70
N ASN A 114 4.35 -7.89 12.68
CA ASN A 114 4.81 -7.13 11.52
C ASN A 114 4.19 -7.57 10.18
N LYS A 115 3.59 -8.77 10.08
CA LYS A 115 3.05 -9.33 8.83
C LYS A 115 2.11 -8.40 8.05
N ASP A 116 1.37 -7.53 8.74
CA ASP A 116 0.39 -6.63 8.13
C ASP A 116 0.91 -5.20 7.91
N CYS A 117 2.17 -4.92 8.23
CA CYS A 117 2.74 -3.57 8.17
C CYS A 117 4.07 -3.55 7.42
N ALA A 118 4.06 -3.01 6.20
CA ALA A 118 5.23 -2.92 5.34
C ALA A 118 6.42 -2.21 6.02
N LYS A 119 6.15 -1.14 6.77
CA LYS A 119 7.18 -0.40 7.52
C LYS A 119 7.82 -1.27 8.62
N LYS A 120 7.03 -2.06 9.36
CA LYS A 120 7.57 -2.96 10.39
C LYS A 120 8.35 -4.11 9.76
N THR A 121 7.84 -4.72 8.69
CA THR A 121 8.56 -5.77 7.94
C THR A 121 9.90 -5.25 7.42
N TRP A 122 9.91 -4.06 6.82
CA TRP A 122 11.14 -3.40 6.38
C TRP A 122 12.14 -3.23 7.53
N LYS A 123 11.71 -2.66 8.67
CA LYS A 123 12.57 -2.50 9.86
C LYS A 123 13.12 -3.85 10.35
N SER A 124 12.30 -4.89 10.34
CA SER A 124 12.71 -6.26 10.72
C SER A 124 13.81 -6.81 9.81
N ILE A 125 13.67 -6.66 8.49
CA ILE A 125 14.68 -7.06 7.51
C ILE A 125 16.02 -6.34 7.77
N ILE A 126 15.99 -5.02 7.90
CA ILE A 126 17.22 -4.24 8.16
C ILE A 126 17.89 -4.69 9.46
N LYS A 127 17.11 -4.91 10.52
CA LYS A 127 17.62 -5.35 11.83
C LYS A 127 18.26 -6.74 11.75
N PHE A 128 17.61 -7.68 11.08
CA PHE A 128 18.11 -9.04 10.91
C PHE A 128 19.50 -9.03 10.23
N PHE A 129 19.62 -8.40 9.07
CA PHE A 129 20.89 -8.36 8.33
C PHE A 129 22.00 -7.57 9.03
N ALA A 130 21.66 -6.51 9.78
CA ALA A 130 22.63 -5.81 10.63
C ALA A 130 23.15 -6.70 11.76
N SER A 131 22.27 -7.49 12.38
CA SER A 131 22.64 -8.44 13.44
C SER A 131 23.49 -9.60 12.89
N THR A 132 23.10 -10.19 11.75
CA THR A 132 23.87 -11.27 11.10
C THR A 132 25.26 -10.80 10.70
N GLN A 133 25.40 -9.59 10.13
CA GLN A 133 26.72 -9.05 9.79
C GLN A 133 27.59 -8.84 11.04
N THR A 134 27.02 -8.37 12.14
CA THR A 134 27.75 -8.14 13.40
C THR A 134 28.17 -9.45 14.05
N SER A 135 27.27 -10.44 14.10
CA SER A 135 27.55 -11.78 14.62
C SER A 135 28.63 -12.48 13.78
N ASN A 136 28.50 -12.46 12.45
CA ASN A 136 29.49 -13.06 11.55
C ASN A 136 30.88 -12.43 11.73
N LYS A 137 30.96 -11.10 11.88
CA LYS A 137 32.22 -10.42 12.20
C LYS A 137 32.79 -10.89 13.54
N ALA A 138 31.98 -10.97 14.59
CA ALA A 138 32.42 -11.39 15.93
C ALA A 138 32.97 -12.84 15.92
N HIS A 139 32.32 -13.77 15.22
CA HIS A 139 32.80 -15.15 15.09
C HIS A 139 34.13 -15.25 14.34
N VAL A 140 34.30 -14.46 13.26
CA VAL A 140 35.57 -14.39 12.53
C VAL A 140 36.70 -13.90 13.45
N PHE A 141 36.47 -12.88 14.28
CA PHE A 141 37.47 -12.44 15.25
C PHE A 141 37.80 -13.48 16.32
N GLN A 142 36.82 -14.22 16.85
CA GLN A 142 37.07 -15.27 17.84
C GLN A 142 37.87 -16.46 17.27
N SER A 143 37.75 -16.76 15.98
CA SER A 143 38.56 -17.81 15.34
C SER A 143 40.04 -17.44 15.15
N PHE A 144 40.40 -16.17 15.36
CA PHE A 144 41.79 -15.68 15.25
C PHE A 144 42.45 -15.37 16.60
N LEU A 145 41.78 -15.66 17.72
CA LEU A 145 42.29 -15.53 19.09
C LEU A 145 42.49 -16.91 19.72
#